data_AF-A0A3P9KCC5-F1
#
_entry.id   AF-A0A3P9KCC5-F1
#
_cell.length_a   1.000
_cell.length_b   1.000
_cell.length_c   1.000
_cell.angle_alpha   90.00
_cell.angle_beta   90.00
_cell.angle_gamma   90.00
#
_symmetry.space_group_name_H-M   'P 1'
#
loop_
_entity.id
_entity.type
_entity.pdbx_description
1 polymer ?
#
loop_
_entity_poly.entity_id
_entity_poly.type
_entity_poly.pdbx_seq_one_letter_code
_entity_poly.pdbx_strand_id
1 'polypeptide(L)'
;RQKTYRTLFCLIHRLEDQTKKLHKDMKKSTEADLAMSKAAVKISVDLLSNPLCEQDQAFLEAMSALDTAMKRMDSFNQEKVRLSPKFDIVLVYLIVEFIFLFLFTSSFVKGKILNMAVKRREQALQDYKRLQSKVEKYEEKDKTGPVMVKLHQAKEELRPVKEDFEAKNKQLLDEMPKFYQSRIDYFQPSFEALIRAQVVYFTEMYKIFNDLTEQIDQAGMTDDQRQKETEAKLSELRSLSIVADD
;
A
#
# COMPACT_ATOMS: atom_id res chain seq x y z
N ARG A 1 28.94 2.02 18.14
CA ARG A 1 28.49 0.80 17.43
C ARG A 1 27.13 0.29 17.93
N GLN A 2 26.93 0.07 19.23
CA GLN A 2 25.65 -0.43 19.77
C GLN A 2 24.46 0.56 19.65
N LYS A 3 24.71 1.87 19.78
CA LYS A 3 23.72 2.92 19.48
C LYS A 3 23.30 2.89 18.00
N THR A 4 24.27 2.80 17.08
CA THR A 4 24.06 2.72 15.62
C THR A 4 23.17 1.54 15.22
N TYR A 5 23.40 0.37 15.82
CA TYR A 5 22.57 -0.83 15.63
C TYR A 5 21.10 -0.60 16.01
N ARG A 6 20.84 -0.03 17.19
CA ARG A 6 19.47 0.23 17.67
C ARG A 6 18.75 1.22 16.77
N THR A 7 19.43 2.30 16.36
CA THR A 7 18.87 3.29 15.44
C THR A 7 18.45 2.65 14.12
N LEU A 8 19.32 1.84 13.52
CA LEU A 8 19.04 1.21 12.23
C LEU A 8 17.88 0.21 12.31
N PHE A 9 17.83 -0.60 13.38
CA PHE A 9 16.72 -1.50 13.64
C PHE A 9 15.38 -0.76 13.77
N CYS A 10 15.35 0.36 14.50
CA CYS A 10 14.16 1.20 14.60
C CYS A 10 13.72 1.79 13.25
N LEU A 11 14.67 2.19 12.41
CA LEU A 11 14.37 2.69 11.06
C LEU A 11 13.76 1.61 10.16
N ILE A 12 14.27 0.37 10.24
CA ILE A 12 13.74 -0.77 9.49
C ILE A 12 12.31 -1.09 9.95
N HIS A 13 12.05 -1.15 11.25
CA HIS A 13 10.70 -1.37 11.79
C HIS A 13 9.72 -0.27 11.38
N ARG A 14 10.16 0.99 11.45
CA ARG A 14 9.34 2.12 11.01
C ARG A 14 8.97 2.03 9.53
N LEU A 15 9.92 1.64 8.67
CA LEU A 15 9.66 1.41 7.25
C LEU A 15 8.66 0.28 7.02
N GLU A 16 8.78 -0.81 7.77
CA GLU A 16 7.84 -1.94 7.71
C GLU A 16 6.41 -1.49 8.06
N ASP A 17 6.24 -0.74 9.15
CA ASP A 17 4.92 -0.26 9.59
C ASP A 17 4.32 0.77 8.63
N GLN A 18 5.14 1.68 8.11
CA GLN A 18 4.70 2.65 7.09
C GLN A 18 4.24 1.94 5.81
N THR A 19 4.94 0.89 5.40
CA THR A 19 4.59 0.08 4.22
C THR A 19 3.27 -0.67 4.43
N LYS A 20 3.06 -1.26 5.62
CA LYS A 20 1.78 -1.90 5.98
C LYS A 20 0.61 -0.92 5.94
N LYS A 21 0.82 0.29 6.47
CA LYS A 21 -0.19 1.35 6.44
C LYS A 21 -0.54 1.75 5.01
N LEU A 22 0.48 2.01 4.18
CA LEU A 22 0.29 2.34 2.77
C LEU A 22 -0.51 1.25 2.04
N HIS A 23 -0.19 -0.02 2.25
CA HIS A 23 -0.93 -1.12 1.66
C HIS A 23 -2.41 -1.13 2.08
N LYS A 24 -2.69 -0.94 3.37
CA LYS A 24 -4.06 -0.86 3.88
C LYS A 24 -4.84 0.29 3.25
N ASP A 25 -4.21 1.45 3.10
CA ASP A 25 -4.85 2.64 2.53
C ASP A 25 -5.09 2.46 1.02
N MET A 26 -4.16 1.85 0.28
CA MET A 26 -4.35 1.50 -1.13
C MET A 26 -5.49 0.49 -1.34
N LYS A 27 -5.60 -0.53 -0.47
CA LYS A 27 -6.72 -1.49 -0.51
C LYS A 27 -8.07 -0.79 -0.34
N LYS A 28 -8.16 0.11 0.66
CA LYS A 28 -9.38 0.90 0.90
C LYS A 28 -9.72 1.80 -0.30
N SER A 29 -8.72 2.39 -0.95
CA SER A 29 -8.95 3.19 -2.17
C SER A 29 -9.60 2.35 -3.26
N THR A 30 -9.10 1.14 -3.52
CA THR A 30 -9.69 0.22 -4.50
C THR A 30 -11.12 -0.20 -4.12
N GLU A 31 -11.39 -0.42 -2.83
CA GLU A 31 -12.74 -0.72 -2.34
C GLU A 31 -13.70 0.47 -2.55
N ALA A 32 -13.21 1.70 -2.36
CA ALA A 32 -13.96 2.92 -2.60
C ALA A 32 -14.26 3.12 -4.11
N ASP A 33 -13.28 2.87 -4.99
CA ASP A 33 -13.49 2.93 -6.45
C ASP A 33 -14.63 1.98 -6.89
N LEU A 34 -14.65 0.76 -6.34
CA LEU A 34 -15.66 -0.24 -6.65
C LEU A 34 -17.04 0.14 -6.08
N ALA A 35 -17.09 0.70 -4.88
CA ALA A 35 -18.34 1.18 -4.30
C ALA A 35 -18.92 2.34 -5.12
N MET A 36 -18.06 3.27 -5.55
CA MET A 36 -18.43 4.38 -6.42
C MET A 36 -18.96 3.89 -7.77
N SER A 37 -18.28 2.96 -8.45
CA SER A 37 -18.73 2.48 -9.75
C SER A 37 -20.07 1.75 -9.68
N LYS A 38 -20.30 0.96 -8.64
CA LYS A 38 -21.61 0.33 -8.40
C LYS A 38 -22.72 1.33 -8.16
N ALA A 39 -22.44 2.38 -7.38
CA ALA A 39 -23.40 3.45 -7.15
C ALA A 39 -23.72 4.19 -8.47
N ALA A 40 -22.70 4.46 -9.28
CA ALA A 40 -22.86 5.11 -10.58
C ALA A 40 -23.69 4.26 -11.57
N VAL A 41 -23.46 2.94 -11.63
CA VAL A 41 -24.30 2.00 -12.41
C VAL A 41 -25.75 2.00 -11.92
N LYS A 42 -25.96 2.05 -10.60
CA LYS A 42 -27.33 2.12 -10.07
C LYS A 42 -28.03 3.40 -10.50
N ILE A 43 -27.34 4.54 -10.39
CA ILE A 43 -27.88 5.85 -10.81
C ILE A 43 -28.23 5.82 -12.31
N SER A 44 -27.36 5.27 -13.17
CA SER A 44 -27.63 5.21 -14.60
C SER A 44 -28.83 4.33 -14.94
N VAL A 45 -28.98 3.18 -14.26
CA VAL A 45 -30.15 2.30 -14.42
C VAL A 45 -31.44 2.99 -13.97
N ASP A 46 -31.41 3.66 -12.82
CA ASP A 46 -32.57 4.37 -12.27
C ASP A 46 -33.02 5.49 -13.23
N LEU A 47 -32.07 6.25 -13.79
CA LEU A 47 -32.33 7.28 -14.79
C LEU A 47 -32.89 6.70 -16.10
N LEU A 48 -32.32 5.60 -16.59
CA LEU A 48 -32.77 4.96 -17.82
C LEU A 48 -34.20 4.40 -17.69
N SER A 49 -34.58 3.94 -16.49
CA SER A 49 -35.93 3.46 -16.21
C SER A 49 -36.98 4.56 -16.04
N ASN A 50 -36.58 5.84 -16.10
CA ASN A 50 -37.49 6.96 -15.97
C ASN A 50 -38.43 7.04 -17.19
N PRO A 51 -39.76 7.17 -17.01
CA PRO A 51 -40.72 7.32 -18.11
C PRO A 51 -40.45 8.48 -19.07
N LEU A 52 -39.68 9.49 -18.65
CA LEU A 52 -39.23 10.58 -19.53
C LEU A 52 -38.40 10.06 -20.72
N CYS A 53 -37.67 8.96 -20.55
CA CYS A 53 -36.93 8.32 -21.62
C CYS A 53 -37.86 7.75 -22.71
N GLU A 54 -39.10 7.38 -22.39
CA GLU A 54 -40.06 6.91 -23.41
C GLU A 54 -40.65 8.08 -24.22
N GLN A 55 -40.53 9.31 -23.73
CA GLN A 55 -41.14 10.50 -24.31
C GLN A 55 -40.19 11.25 -25.25
N ASP A 56 -38.88 11.10 -25.07
CA ASP A 56 -37.86 11.80 -25.84
C ASP A 56 -36.72 10.86 -26.25
N GLN A 57 -36.59 10.66 -27.56
CA GLN A 57 -35.60 9.77 -28.16
C GLN A 57 -34.16 10.23 -27.92
N ALA A 58 -33.90 11.53 -27.97
CA ALA A 58 -32.55 12.07 -27.73
C ALA A 58 -32.15 11.92 -26.27
N PHE A 59 -33.11 12.09 -25.34
CA PHE A 59 -32.89 11.84 -23.92
C PHE A 59 -32.63 10.36 -23.63
N LEU A 60 -33.39 9.45 -24.26
CA LEU A 60 -33.17 8.00 -24.16
C LEU A 60 -31.77 7.60 -24.62
N GLU A 61 -31.33 8.14 -25.76
CA GLU A 61 -29.99 7.89 -26.30
C GLU A 61 -28.89 8.37 -25.34
N ALA A 62 -29.04 9.57 -24.76
CA ALA A 62 -28.09 10.10 -23.78
C ALA A 62 -28.04 9.25 -22.49
N MET A 63 -29.19 8.81 -21.97
CA MET A 63 -29.25 7.96 -20.77
C MET A 63 -28.71 6.55 -21.03
N SER A 64 -28.92 6.00 -22.23
CA SER A 64 -28.36 4.71 -22.66
C SER A 64 -26.83 4.77 -22.80
N ALA A 65 -26.30 5.87 -23.36
CA ALA A 65 -24.86 6.12 -23.43
C ALA A 65 -24.24 6.21 -22.03
N LEU A 66 -24.88 6.94 -21.10
CA LEU A 66 -24.45 7.04 -19.71
C LEU A 66 -24.41 5.66 -19.03
N ASP A 67 -25.48 4.86 -19.17
CA ASP A 67 -25.55 3.51 -18.58
C ASP A 67 -24.45 2.58 -19.11
N THR A 68 -24.20 2.63 -20.42
CA THR A 68 -23.11 1.88 -21.05
C THR A 68 -21.75 2.29 -20.51
N ALA A 69 -21.50 3.59 -20.37
CA ALA A 69 -20.26 4.12 -19.81
C ALA A 69 -20.07 3.70 -18.34
N MET A 70 -21.11 3.78 -17.51
CA MET A 70 -21.03 3.40 -16.10
C MET A 70 -20.77 1.91 -15.92
N LYS A 71 -21.40 1.05 -16.74
CA LYS A 71 -21.13 -0.39 -16.76
C LYS A 71 -19.72 -0.72 -17.24
N ARG A 72 -19.19 0.01 -18.22
CA ARG A 72 -17.80 -0.14 -18.69
C ARG A 72 -16.80 0.22 -17.57
N MET A 73 -17.04 1.33 -16.86
CA MET A 73 -16.23 1.71 -15.70
C MET A 73 -16.29 0.66 -14.60
N ASP A 74 -17.48 0.15 -14.26
CA ASP A 74 -17.63 -0.87 -13.22
C ASP A 74 -16.95 -2.19 -13.62
N SER A 75 -17.10 -2.62 -14.86
CA SER A 75 -16.40 -3.81 -15.40
C SER A 75 -14.88 -3.66 -15.29
N PHE A 76 -14.34 -2.50 -15.68
CA PHE A 76 -12.91 -2.21 -15.57
C PHE A 76 -12.42 -2.22 -14.11
N ASN A 77 -13.18 -1.62 -13.19
CA ASN A 77 -12.88 -1.65 -11.76
C ASN A 77 -12.97 -3.07 -11.18
N GLN A 78 -13.93 -3.89 -11.64
CA GLN A 78 -14.03 -5.29 -11.24
C GLN A 78 -12.87 -6.12 -11.78
N GLU A 79 -12.42 -5.88 -13.01
CA GLU A 79 -11.28 -6.58 -13.60
C GLU A 79 -9.96 -6.23 -12.89
N LYS A 80 -9.76 -4.96 -12.54
CA LYS A 80 -8.68 -4.49 -11.65
C LYS A 80 -8.63 -5.31 -10.34
N VAL A 81 -9.79 -5.64 -9.75
CA VAL A 81 -9.89 -6.47 -8.54
C VAL A 81 -9.76 -7.97 -8.84
N ARG A 82 -10.34 -8.46 -9.93
CA ARG A 82 -10.39 -9.90 -10.31
C ARG A 82 -9.05 -10.44 -10.78
N LEU A 83 -8.20 -9.61 -11.39
CA LEU A 83 -6.83 -9.97 -11.75
C LEU A 83 -5.88 -9.91 -10.54
N SER A 84 -6.31 -9.38 -9.39
CA SER A 84 -5.47 -9.35 -8.17
C SER A 84 -5.14 -10.73 -7.55
N PRO A 85 -5.95 -11.82 -7.68
CA PRO A 85 -5.63 -13.11 -7.08
C PRO A 85 -5.26 -14.24 -8.08
N LYS A 86 -5.26 -14.02 -9.41
CA LYS A 86 -5.16 -15.11 -10.41
C LYS A 86 -4.28 -14.76 -11.62
N PHE A 87 -3.05 -15.31 -11.63
CA PHE A 87 -2.16 -15.60 -12.79
C PHE A 87 -1.23 -14.54 -13.38
N ASP A 88 0.08 -14.75 -13.19
CA ASP A 88 1.08 -14.85 -14.27
C ASP A 88 0.55 -14.46 -15.67
N ILE A 89 0.99 -13.31 -16.18
CA ILE A 89 1.17 -12.91 -17.59
C ILE A 89 0.77 -11.42 -17.78
N VAL A 90 1.81 -10.59 -17.69
CA VAL A 90 2.13 -9.47 -18.60
C VAL A 90 1.13 -8.28 -18.67
N LEU A 91 1.64 -7.10 -18.30
CA LEU A 91 1.10 -5.73 -18.37
C LEU A 91 0.23 -5.14 -17.25
N VAL A 92 -0.46 -5.93 -16.41
CA VAL A 92 -1.05 -5.42 -15.15
C VAL A 92 -0.29 -5.94 -13.90
N TYR A 93 0.53 -6.97 -14.13
CA TYR A 93 1.30 -7.72 -13.14
C TYR A 93 2.61 -7.07 -12.67
N LEU A 94 3.18 -6.14 -13.44
CA LEU A 94 4.50 -5.57 -13.13
C LEU A 94 4.48 -4.61 -11.93
N ILE A 95 3.30 -4.13 -11.54
CA ILE A 95 3.18 -3.01 -10.61
C ILE A 95 2.61 -3.46 -9.28
N VAL A 96 1.56 -4.27 -9.26
CA VAL A 96 0.99 -4.69 -7.97
C VAL A 96 1.71 -5.92 -7.44
N GLU A 97 2.02 -6.92 -8.27
CA GLU A 97 2.70 -8.14 -7.80
C GLU A 97 4.22 -8.02 -7.68
N PHE A 98 4.93 -7.35 -8.59
CA PHE A 98 6.39 -7.23 -8.44
C PHE A 98 6.75 -6.36 -7.22
N ILE A 99 5.96 -5.33 -6.91
CA ILE A 99 6.08 -4.53 -5.69
C ILE A 99 5.62 -5.33 -4.48
N PHE A 100 4.41 -5.91 -4.51
CA PHE A 100 3.84 -6.57 -3.35
C PHE A 100 4.55 -7.89 -3.03
N LEU A 101 4.91 -8.72 -4.00
CA LEU A 101 5.65 -9.96 -3.77
C LEU A 101 7.13 -9.68 -3.42
N PHE A 102 7.80 -8.72 -4.06
CA PHE A 102 9.20 -8.39 -3.73
C PHE A 102 9.33 -7.61 -2.42
N LEU A 103 8.48 -6.62 -2.13
CA LEU A 103 8.49 -5.92 -0.83
C LEU A 103 7.95 -6.77 0.31
N PHE A 104 6.85 -7.51 0.13
CA PHE A 104 6.15 -8.19 1.22
C PHE A 104 6.65 -9.62 1.47
N THR A 105 7.25 -10.30 0.50
CA THR A 105 7.91 -11.59 0.77
C THR A 105 9.36 -11.37 1.18
N SER A 106 10.12 -10.51 0.49
CA SER A 106 11.52 -10.23 0.84
C SER A 106 11.65 -9.43 2.14
N SER A 107 10.88 -8.35 2.37
CA SER A 107 11.05 -7.54 3.59
C SER A 107 10.39 -8.14 4.83
N PHE A 108 9.38 -9.01 4.66
CA PHE A 108 8.71 -9.68 5.78
C PHE A 108 9.39 -11.02 6.11
N VAL A 109 9.93 -11.75 5.12
CA VAL A 109 10.82 -12.90 5.37
C VAL A 109 12.18 -12.41 5.85
N LYS A 110 12.82 -11.41 5.23
CA LYS A 110 14.07 -10.82 5.74
C LYS A 110 13.84 -10.00 7.02
N GLY A 111 12.69 -9.37 7.21
CA GLY A 111 12.32 -8.70 8.46
C GLY A 111 12.05 -9.69 9.59
N LYS A 112 11.39 -10.83 9.32
CA LYS A 112 11.29 -11.95 10.27
C LYS A 112 12.65 -12.59 10.54
N ILE A 113 13.47 -12.82 9.53
CA ILE A 113 14.84 -13.36 9.67
C ILE A 113 15.71 -12.38 10.45
N LEU A 114 15.64 -11.09 10.17
CA LEU A 114 16.36 -10.04 10.89
C LEU A 114 15.87 -9.98 12.33
N ASN A 115 14.56 -10.00 12.58
CA ASN A 115 13.99 -10.06 13.93
C ASN A 115 14.43 -11.33 14.68
N MET A 116 14.46 -12.49 14.02
CA MET A 116 14.98 -13.73 14.59
C MET A 116 16.48 -13.64 14.88
N ALA A 117 17.26 -13.07 13.98
CA ALA A 117 18.71 -12.88 14.15
C ALA A 117 19.00 -11.88 15.28
N VAL A 118 18.24 -10.80 15.38
CA VAL A 118 18.25 -9.83 16.49
C VAL A 118 17.91 -10.51 17.80
N LYS A 119 16.83 -11.31 17.86
CA LYS A 119 16.46 -12.10 19.05
C LYS A 119 17.56 -13.09 19.45
N ARG A 120 18.14 -13.81 18.49
CA ARG A 120 19.25 -14.75 18.71
C ARG A 120 20.50 -14.04 19.25
N ARG A 121 20.81 -12.85 18.73
CA ARG A 121 21.91 -12.01 19.21
C ARG A 121 21.64 -11.47 20.61
N GLU A 122 20.42 -11.08 20.92
CA GLU A 122 20.07 -10.57 22.26
C GLU A 122 20.10 -11.69 23.31
N GLN A 123 19.63 -12.89 22.95
CA GLN A 123 19.78 -14.08 23.78
C GLN A 123 21.27 -14.38 24.04
N ALA A 124 22.09 -14.42 22.99
CA ALA A 124 23.54 -14.63 23.14
C ALA A 124 24.21 -13.55 24.00
N LEU A 125 23.75 -12.29 23.92
CA LEU A 125 24.24 -11.21 24.79
C LEU A 125 23.86 -11.45 26.26
N GLN A 126 22.64 -11.90 26.54
CA GLN A 126 22.19 -12.20 27.90
C GLN A 126 23.00 -13.34 28.50
N ASP A 127 23.22 -14.41 27.74
CA ASP A 127 24.03 -15.55 28.17
C ASP A 127 25.50 -15.15 28.40
N TYR A 128 26.09 -14.37 27.49
CA TYR A 128 27.42 -13.79 27.66
C TYR A 128 27.52 -12.97 28.94
N LYS A 129 26.60 -12.02 29.17
CA LYS A 129 26.59 -11.18 30.38
C LYS A 129 26.48 -12.00 31.67
N ARG A 130 25.67 -13.06 31.66
CA ARG A 130 25.49 -13.95 32.82
C ARG A 130 26.80 -14.65 33.18
N LEU A 131 27.49 -15.23 32.20
CA LEU A 131 28.77 -15.92 32.43
C LEU A 131 29.93 -14.95 32.70
N GLN A 132 29.93 -13.78 32.06
CA GLN A 132 30.89 -12.71 32.32
C GLN A 132 30.81 -12.26 33.79
N SER A 133 29.59 -12.04 34.31
CA SER A 133 29.36 -11.72 35.72
C SER A 133 29.83 -12.84 36.67
N LYS A 134 29.77 -14.11 36.23
CA LYS A 134 30.27 -15.26 37.00
C LYS A 134 31.80 -15.25 37.06
N VAL A 135 32.48 -14.90 35.96
CA VAL A 135 33.94 -14.73 35.92
C VAL A 135 34.37 -13.57 36.83
N GLU A 136 33.76 -12.40 36.69
CA GLU A 136 34.06 -11.21 37.51
C GLU A 136 33.94 -11.51 39.01
N LYS A 137 32.87 -12.22 39.42
CA LYS A 137 32.68 -12.68 40.82
C LYS A 137 33.79 -13.58 41.35
N TYR A 138 34.51 -14.32 40.51
CA TYR A 138 35.65 -15.14 40.92
C TYR A 138 36.97 -14.38 40.80
N GLU A 139 37.06 -13.38 39.94
CA GLU A 139 38.23 -12.49 39.82
C GLU A 139 38.36 -11.54 41.03
N GLU A 140 37.22 -11.10 41.60
CA GLU A 140 37.17 -10.27 42.80
C GLU A 140 37.51 -11.02 44.11
N LYS A 141 37.56 -12.36 44.08
CA LYS A 141 37.86 -13.18 45.25
C LYS A 141 39.35 -13.38 45.44
N ASP A 142 39.75 -13.68 46.69
CA ASP A 142 41.14 -14.01 47.01
C ASP A 142 41.66 -15.18 46.15
N LYS A 143 42.90 -15.04 45.65
CA LYS A 143 43.57 -15.97 44.73
C LYS A 143 44.05 -17.25 45.40
N THR A 144 43.15 -17.91 46.12
CA THR A 144 43.38 -19.23 46.70
C THR A 144 43.31 -20.31 45.61
N GLY A 145 43.99 -21.44 45.82
CA GLY A 145 44.00 -22.57 44.86
C GLY A 145 42.61 -23.00 44.38
N PRO A 146 41.61 -23.23 45.26
CA PRO A 146 40.26 -23.59 44.85
C PRO A 146 39.53 -22.51 44.04
N VAL A 147 39.77 -21.22 44.34
CA VAL A 147 39.16 -20.10 43.61
C VAL A 147 39.79 -19.98 42.21
N MET A 148 41.10 -20.18 42.08
CA MET A 148 41.80 -20.18 40.80
C MET A 148 41.29 -21.26 39.86
N VAL A 149 41.00 -22.47 40.36
CA VAL A 149 40.41 -23.56 39.57
C VAL A 149 39.01 -23.18 39.08
N LYS A 150 38.15 -22.65 39.96
CA LYS A 150 36.78 -22.21 39.59
C LYS A 150 36.80 -21.05 38.60
N LEU A 151 37.74 -20.12 38.75
CA LEU A 151 37.95 -19.02 37.82
C LEU A 151 38.34 -19.54 36.43
N HIS A 152 39.27 -20.48 36.36
CA HIS A 152 39.67 -21.09 35.09
C HIS A 152 38.49 -21.79 34.42
N GLN A 153 37.73 -22.62 35.16
CA GLN A 153 36.52 -23.27 34.65
C GLN A 153 35.47 -22.27 34.13
N ALA A 154 35.22 -21.19 34.88
CA ALA A 154 34.29 -20.15 34.44
C ALA A 154 34.77 -19.42 33.17
N LYS A 155 36.09 -19.26 32.99
CA LYS A 155 36.68 -18.70 31.76
C LYS A 155 36.55 -19.65 30.57
N GLU A 156 36.77 -20.96 30.77
CA GLU A 156 36.54 -21.98 29.73
C GLU A 156 35.07 -22.00 29.29
N GLU A 157 34.13 -21.90 30.24
CA GLU A 157 32.68 -21.86 29.97
C GLU A 157 32.26 -20.57 29.23
N LEU A 158 32.88 -19.44 29.58
CA LEU A 158 32.59 -18.14 28.96
C LEU A 158 33.06 -18.06 27.50
N ARG A 159 34.21 -18.67 27.17
CA ARG A 159 34.86 -18.54 25.85
C ARG A 159 33.91 -18.83 24.67
N PRO A 160 33.26 -20.01 24.56
CA PRO A 160 32.41 -20.31 23.41
C PRO A 160 31.16 -19.40 23.34
N VAL A 161 30.63 -18.96 24.49
CA VAL A 161 29.47 -18.07 24.55
C VAL A 161 29.83 -16.65 24.09
N LYS A 162 31.03 -16.18 24.46
CA LYS A 162 31.55 -14.90 23.97
C LYS A 162 31.76 -14.94 22.46
N GLU A 163 32.38 -15.99 21.93
CA GLU A 163 32.63 -16.16 20.50
C GLU A 163 31.32 -16.21 19.70
N ASP A 164 30.30 -16.95 20.17
CA ASP A 164 28.98 -17.01 19.54
C ASP A 164 28.28 -15.64 19.52
N PHE A 165 28.32 -14.91 20.64
CA PHE A 165 27.79 -13.55 20.70
C PHE A 165 28.52 -12.61 19.73
N GLU A 166 29.86 -12.63 19.71
CA GLU A 166 30.66 -11.77 18.85
C GLU A 166 30.42 -12.07 17.37
N ALA A 167 30.30 -13.34 16.99
CA ALA A 167 29.96 -13.77 15.63
C ALA A 167 28.59 -13.23 15.19
N LYS A 168 27.54 -13.48 15.98
CA LYS A 168 26.17 -12.98 15.69
C LYS A 168 26.09 -11.46 15.66
N ASN A 169 26.79 -10.80 16.58
CA ASN A 169 26.82 -9.34 16.67
C ASN A 169 27.55 -8.72 15.47
N LYS A 170 28.67 -9.30 15.04
CA LYS A 170 29.39 -8.87 13.84
C LYS A 170 28.53 -9.03 12.58
N GLN A 171 27.91 -10.20 12.41
CA GLN A 171 27.02 -10.46 11.28
C GLN A 171 25.94 -9.38 11.16
N LEU A 172 25.24 -9.07 12.25
CA LEU A 172 24.20 -8.04 12.23
C LEU A 172 24.73 -6.63 11.98
N LEU A 173 25.91 -6.28 12.50
CA LEU A 173 26.52 -4.98 12.24
C LEU A 173 26.91 -4.80 10.76
N ASP A 174 27.25 -5.90 10.08
CA ASP A 174 27.68 -5.88 8.68
C ASP A 174 26.49 -5.98 7.70
N GLU A 175 25.48 -6.81 7.99
CA GLU A 175 24.36 -7.08 7.08
C GLU A 175 23.25 -6.03 7.18
N MET A 176 22.96 -5.54 8.38
CA MET A 176 21.81 -4.66 8.61
C MET A 176 21.91 -3.33 7.84
N PRO A 177 23.08 -2.66 7.76
CA PRO A 177 23.25 -1.47 6.91
C PRO A 177 23.04 -1.75 5.43
N LYS A 178 23.51 -2.91 4.93
CA LYS A 178 23.30 -3.33 3.54
C LYS A 178 21.83 -3.57 3.25
N PHE A 179 21.14 -4.23 4.18
CA PHE A 179 19.70 -4.43 4.10
C PHE A 179 18.96 -3.10 4.04
N TYR A 180 19.26 -2.16 4.94
CA TYR A 180 18.65 -0.83 4.91
C TYR A 180 19.00 -0.08 3.63
N GLN A 181 20.23 -0.18 3.11
CA GLN A 181 20.62 0.53 1.89
C GLN A 181 19.90 0.00 0.65
N SER A 182 19.67 -1.31 0.58
CA SER A 182 18.91 -1.95 -0.51
C SER A 182 17.46 -1.47 -0.61
N ARG A 183 16.99 -0.66 0.35
CA ARG A 183 15.68 -0.01 0.30
C ARG A 183 15.44 0.83 -0.91
N ILE A 184 16.46 1.54 -1.38
CA ILE A 184 16.30 2.43 -2.52
C ILE A 184 16.05 1.60 -3.79
N ASP A 185 16.81 0.51 -3.93
CA ASP A 185 16.74 -0.41 -5.07
C ASP A 185 15.37 -1.08 -5.21
N TYR A 186 14.63 -1.23 -4.10
CA TYR A 186 13.26 -1.75 -4.15
C TYR A 186 12.19 -0.66 -4.15
N PHE A 187 12.36 0.44 -3.40
CA PHE A 187 11.31 1.46 -3.25
C PHE A 187 11.13 2.28 -4.51
N GLN A 188 12.22 2.64 -5.20
CA GLN A 188 12.12 3.51 -6.37
C GLN A 188 11.39 2.83 -7.54
N PRO A 189 11.79 1.62 -7.99
CA PRO A 189 11.05 0.93 -9.05
C PRO A 189 9.61 0.68 -8.66
N SER A 190 9.35 0.43 -7.38
CA SER A 190 8.00 0.26 -6.86
C SER A 190 7.16 1.53 -6.96
N PHE A 191 7.70 2.66 -6.53
CA PHE A 191 6.97 3.91 -6.60
C PHE A 191 6.67 4.32 -8.05
N GLU A 192 7.65 4.17 -8.95
CA GLU A 192 7.48 4.44 -10.38
C GLU A 192 6.40 3.53 -11.00
N ALA A 193 6.44 2.24 -10.66
CA ALA A 193 5.44 1.30 -11.07
C ALA A 193 4.04 1.72 -10.59
N LEU A 194 3.87 2.05 -9.31
CA LEU A 194 2.59 2.54 -8.77
C LEU A 194 2.05 3.73 -9.57
N ILE A 195 2.89 4.73 -9.85
CA ILE A 195 2.50 5.90 -10.66
C ILE A 195 2.03 5.46 -12.05
N ARG A 196 2.77 4.56 -12.73
CA ARG A 196 2.40 4.07 -14.06
C ARG A 196 1.03 3.37 -14.04
N ALA A 197 0.72 2.59 -13.01
CA ALA A 197 -0.59 1.94 -12.89
C ALA A 197 -1.71 2.97 -12.71
N GLN A 198 -1.48 4.02 -11.91
CA GLN A 198 -2.43 5.11 -11.74
C GLN A 198 -2.65 5.85 -13.07
N VAL A 199 -1.59 6.12 -13.84
CA VAL A 199 -1.71 6.74 -15.17
C VAL A 199 -2.58 5.88 -16.08
N VAL A 200 -2.34 4.56 -16.16
CA VAL A 200 -3.17 3.65 -16.97
C VAL A 200 -4.63 3.69 -16.52
N TYR A 201 -4.87 3.61 -15.21
CA TYR A 201 -6.21 3.67 -14.63
C TYR A 201 -6.96 4.94 -15.04
N PHE A 202 -6.39 6.10 -14.75
CA PHE A 202 -7.03 7.38 -15.06
C PHE A 202 -7.11 7.65 -16.55
N THR A 203 -6.19 7.10 -17.36
CA THR A 203 -6.28 7.16 -18.82
C THR A 203 -7.50 6.38 -19.33
N GLU A 204 -7.77 5.19 -18.79
CA GLU A 204 -8.95 4.42 -19.20
C GLU A 204 -10.25 5.09 -18.72
N MET A 205 -10.28 5.64 -17.50
CA MET A 205 -11.41 6.44 -17.02
C MET A 205 -11.66 7.64 -17.92
N TYR A 206 -10.60 8.38 -18.26
CA TYR A 206 -10.67 9.50 -19.19
C TYR A 206 -11.28 9.10 -20.52
N LYS A 207 -10.84 7.98 -21.13
CA LYS A 207 -11.42 7.49 -22.39
C LYS A 207 -12.91 7.20 -22.26
N ILE A 208 -13.33 6.49 -21.21
CA ILE A 208 -14.75 6.16 -20.99
C ILE A 208 -15.59 7.43 -20.92
N PHE A 209 -15.15 8.44 -20.17
CA PHE A 209 -15.88 9.70 -20.04
C PHE A 209 -15.79 10.59 -21.28
N ASN A 210 -14.68 10.56 -22.01
CA ASN A 210 -14.53 11.27 -23.27
C ASN A 210 -15.47 10.67 -24.34
N ASP A 211 -15.48 9.35 -24.49
CA ASP A 211 -16.39 8.62 -25.39
C ASP A 211 -17.87 8.92 -25.04
N LEU A 212 -18.19 9.05 -23.74
CA LEU A 212 -19.52 9.45 -23.29
C LEU A 212 -19.84 10.91 -23.68
N THR A 213 -18.89 11.81 -23.45
CA THR A 213 -19.05 13.24 -23.76
C THR A 213 -19.33 13.43 -25.25
N GLU A 214 -18.59 12.73 -26.12
CA GLU A 214 -18.80 12.78 -27.58
C GLU A 214 -20.19 12.26 -28.01
N GLN A 215 -20.82 11.38 -27.22
CA GLN A 215 -22.16 10.86 -27.50
C GLN A 215 -23.30 11.76 -26.99
N ILE A 216 -23.07 12.48 -25.89
CA ILE A 216 -24.13 13.30 -25.25
C ILE A 216 -24.03 14.79 -25.58
N ASP A 217 -22.85 15.27 -25.98
CA ASP A 217 -22.61 16.69 -26.23
C ASP A 217 -23.10 17.09 -27.62
N GLN A 218 -24.33 17.60 -27.68
CA GLN A 218 -24.98 17.97 -28.95
C GLN A 218 -24.58 19.36 -29.46
N ALA A 219 -23.93 20.18 -28.63
CA ALA A 219 -23.48 21.51 -29.02
C ALA A 219 -22.28 21.91 -28.16
N GLY A 220 -21.13 22.23 -28.78
CA GLY A 220 -19.88 22.65 -28.14
C GLY A 220 -19.96 24.01 -27.42
N MET A 221 -20.99 24.18 -26.60
CA MET A 221 -21.23 25.32 -25.74
C MET A 221 -20.38 25.22 -24.49
N THR A 222 -19.91 26.37 -24.04
CA THR A 222 -19.19 26.50 -22.77
C THR A 222 -20.12 26.24 -21.58
N ASP A 223 -19.55 25.87 -20.43
CA ASP A 223 -20.30 25.66 -19.19
C ASP A 223 -21.14 26.89 -18.80
N ASP A 224 -20.58 28.10 -18.96
CA ASP A 224 -21.28 29.36 -18.68
C ASP A 224 -22.51 29.57 -19.58
N GLN A 225 -22.43 29.14 -20.84
CA GLN A 225 -23.56 29.19 -21.77
C GLN A 225 -24.64 28.19 -21.38
N ARG A 226 -24.25 26.96 -21.03
CA ARG A 226 -25.19 25.93 -20.52
C ARG A 226 -25.91 26.39 -19.27
N GLN A 227 -25.20 27.03 -18.34
CA GLN A 227 -25.81 27.56 -17.12
C GLN A 227 -26.83 28.67 -17.44
N LYS A 228 -26.48 29.65 -18.27
CA LYS A 228 -27.39 30.74 -18.66
C LYS A 228 -28.64 30.22 -19.36
N GLU A 229 -28.50 29.27 -20.28
CA GLU A 229 -29.64 28.65 -20.96
C GLU A 229 -30.53 27.87 -19.98
N THR A 230 -29.93 27.12 -19.05
CA THR A 230 -30.68 26.41 -18.02
C THR A 230 -31.45 27.37 -17.12
N GLU A 231 -30.84 28.46 -16.68
CA GLU A 231 -31.49 29.51 -15.88
C GLU A 231 -32.62 30.20 -16.65
N ALA A 232 -32.43 30.48 -17.94
CA ALA A 232 -33.47 31.05 -18.80
C ALA A 232 -34.67 30.10 -18.93
N LYS A 233 -34.43 28.82 -19.23
CA LYS A 233 -35.49 27.78 -19.28
C LYS A 233 -36.22 27.65 -17.95
N LEU A 234 -35.51 27.68 -16.83
CA LEU A 234 -36.13 27.65 -15.50
C LEU A 234 -36.95 28.91 -15.22
N SER A 235 -36.51 30.08 -15.67
CA SER A 235 -37.27 31.34 -15.56
C SER A 235 -38.55 31.29 -16.38
N GLU A 236 -38.49 30.75 -17.60
CA GLU A 236 -39.67 30.53 -18.45
C GLU A 236 -40.65 29.59 -17.77
N LEU A 237 -40.18 28.47 -17.22
CA LEU A 237 -41.02 27.52 -16.46
C LEU A 237 -41.69 28.18 -15.25
N ARG A 238 -40.98 29.05 -14.53
CA ARG A 238 -41.54 29.81 -13.38
C ARG A 238 -42.59 30.84 -13.82
N SER A 239 -42.50 31.35 -15.05
CA SER A 239 -43.46 32.31 -15.60
C SER A 239 -44.75 31.67 -16.10
N LEU A 240 -44.83 30.32 -16.14
CA LEU A 240 -46.04 29.61 -16.54
C LEU A 240 -47.17 29.91 -15.53
N SER A 241 -48.34 30.26 -16.06
CA SER A 241 -49.53 30.64 -15.26
C SER A 241 -50.02 29.55 -14.30
N ILE A 242 -49.59 28.30 -14.46
CA ILE A 242 -49.94 27.18 -13.58
C ILE A 242 -49.06 27.17 -12.31
N VAL A 243 -47.91 27.84 -12.36
CA VAL A 243 -46.97 28.03 -11.24
C VAL A 243 -47.20 29.37 -10.54
N ALA A 244 -47.94 30.29 -11.19
CA ALA A 244 -48.31 31.59 -10.65
C ALA A 244 -49.76 31.55 -10.15
N ASP A 245 -49.98 30.99 -8.95
CA ASP A 245 -51.00 31.40 -7.96
C ASP A 245 -50.96 30.44 -6.75
N ASP A 246 -50.06 30.75 -5.81
CA ASP A 246 -50.27 30.88 -4.35
C ASP A 246 -49.06 31.61 -3.72
#